data_AF-A0A6G3S930-F1
#
_entry.id   AF-A0A6G3S930-F1
#
_cell.length_a   1.000
_cell.length_b   1.000
_cell.length_c   1.000
_cell.angle_alpha   90.00
_cell.angle_beta   90.00
_cell.angle_gamma   90.00
#
_symmetry.space_group_name_H-M   'P 1'
#
loop_
_entity.id
_entity.type
_entity.pdbx_description
1 polymer ?
#
loop_
_entity_poly.entity_id
_entity_poly.type
_entity_poly.pdbx_seq_one_letter_code
_entity_poly.pdbx_strand_id
1 'polypeptide(L)' 'WLAPGGHLFVETSEHQAAAARSAVRAAGLRAQVVRDDDLYATVIIATMPRTS' A
#
# COMPACT_ATOMS: atom_id res chain seq x y z
N TRP A 1 14.57 -2.94 4.19
CA TRP A 1 14.01 -4.01 3.32
C TRP A 1 12.93 -4.75 4.07
N LEU A 2 11.86 -5.17 3.38
CA LEU A 2 10.81 -5.99 3.96
C LEU A 2 11.20 -7.47 3.85
N ALA A 3 11.04 -8.22 4.94
CA ALA A 3 11.09 -9.68 4.87
C ALA A 3 9.94 -10.22 3.99
N PRO A 4 10.04 -11.44 3.44
CA PRO A 4 8.92 -12.07 2.75
C PRO A 4 7.68 -12.14 3.65
N GLY A 5 6.54 -11.62 3.19
CA GLY A 5 5.32 -11.45 3.99
C GLY A 5 5.25 -10.16 4.82
N GLY A 6 6.29 -9.32 4.80
CA GLY A 6 6.32 -8.04 5.51
C GLY A 6 5.38 -7.00 4.89
N HIS A 7 4.87 -6.10 5.72
CA HIS A 7 3.88 -5.10 5.33
C HIS A 7 4.45 -3.67 5.33
N LEU A 8 3.89 -2.83 4.46
CA LEU A 8 4.11 -1.39 4.40
C LEU A 8 2.75 -0.70 4.40
N PHE A 9 2.61 0.33 5.25
CA PHE A 9 1.46 1.21 5.33
C PHE A 9 1.91 2.62 4.99
N VAL A 10 1.23 3.25 4.03
CA VAL A 10 1.52 4.64 3.64
C VAL A 10 0.21 5.40 3.60
N GLU A 11 0.09 6.38 4.49
CA GLU A 11 -0.99 7.36 4.41
C GLU A 11 -0.74 8.33 3.26
N THR A 12 -1.80 8.67 2.54
CA THR A 12 -1.74 9.54 1.36
C THR A 12 -3.07 10.26 1.17
N SER A 13 -3.09 11.25 0.28
CA SER A 13 -4.35 11.88 -0.13
C SER A 13 -5.12 10.98 -1.11
N GLU A 14 -6.44 11.15 -1.20
CA GLU A 14 -7.27 10.40 -2.15
C GLU A 14 -6.80 10.55 -3.61
N HIS A 15 -6.40 11.76 -4.00
CA HIS A 15 -5.93 12.08 -5.35
C HIS A 15 -4.61 11.36 -5.68
N GLN A 16 -3.76 11.10 -4.68
CA GLN A 16 -2.47 10.44 -4.85
C GLN A 16 -2.56 8.91 -4.75
N ALA A 17 -3.61 8.38 -4.12
CA ALA A 17 -3.72 6.96 -3.78
C ALA A 17 -3.56 6.02 -4.99
N ALA A 18 -4.15 6.37 -6.14
CA ALA A 18 -4.03 5.55 -7.34
C ALA A 18 -2.59 5.48 -7.87
N ALA A 19 -1.91 6.63 -7.94
CA ALA A 19 -0.53 6.72 -8.40
C ALA A 19 0.43 6.03 -7.44
N ALA A 20 0.29 6.27 -6.13
CA ALA A 20 1.12 5.65 -5.11
C ALA A 20 0.90 4.12 -5.07
N ARG A 21 -0.33 3.62 -5.23
CA ARG A 21 -0.58 2.17 -5.38
C ARG A 21 0.13 1.59 -6.60
N SER A 22 0.11 2.30 -7.73
CA SER A 22 0.80 1.86 -8.94
C SER A 22 2.31 1.76 -8.73
N ALA A 23 2.92 2.76 -8.11
CA ALA A 23 4.35 2.76 -7.79
C ALA A 23 4.74 1.58 -6.88
N VAL A 24 3.94 1.32 -5.84
CA VAL A 24 4.18 0.19 -4.92
C VAL A 24 4.04 -1.16 -5.62
N ARG A 25 3.07 -1.31 -6.53
CA ARG A 25 2.94 -2.53 -7.36
C ARG A 25 4.11 -2.71 -8.32
N ALA A 26 4.57 -1.63 -8.94
CA ALA A 26 5.75 -1.65 -9.81
C ALA A 26 7.03 -2.04 -9.05
N ALA A 27 7.09 -1.75 -7.75
CA ALA A 27 8.16 -2.21 -6.86
C ALA A 27 8.04 -3.69 -6.42
N GLY A 28 7.05 -4.44 -6.93
CA GLY A 28 6.90 -5.88 -6.68
C GLY A 28 6.05 -6.26 -5.47
N LEU A 29 5.41 -5.30 -4.79
CA LEU A 29 4.50 -5.58 -3.68
C LEU A 29 3.06 -5.82 -4.18
N ARG A 30 2.30 -6.62 -3.44
CA ARG A 30 0.83 -6.65 -3.58
C ARG A 30 0.26 -5.47 -2.80
N ALA A 31 -0.59 -4.65 -3.41
CA ALA A 31 -1.09 -3.43 -2.78
C ALA A 31 -2.57 -3.17 -3.01
N GLN A 32 -3.24 -2.66 -1.97
CA GLN A 32 -4.62 -2.19 -1.97
C GLN A 32 -4.71 -0.81 -1.31
N VAL A 33 -5.74 -0.04 -1.69
CA VAL A 33 -6.07 1.24 -1.05
C VAL A 33 -7.27 1.00 -0.14
N VAL A 34 -7.16 1.44 1.10
CA VAL A 34 -8.23 1.44 2.09
C VAL A 34 -8.53 2.88 2.46
N ARG A 35 -9.81 3.21 2.64
CA ARG A 35 -10.27 4.50 3.13
C ARG A 35 -11.03 4.30 4.42
N ASP A 36 -10.88 5.26 5.32
CA ASP A 36 -11.61 5.36 6.57
C ASP A 36 -12.19 6.77 6.67
N ASP A 37 -13.51 6.87 6.56
CA ASP A 37 -14.22 8.16 6.52
C ASP A 37 -14.31 8.80 7.91
N ASP A 38 -14.29 8.00 8.98
CA ASP A 38 -14.32 8.50 10.37
C ASP A 38 -12.98 9.13 10.73
N LEU A 39 -11.88 8.57 10.22
CA LEU A 39 -10.53 9.08 10.40
C LEU A 39 -10.07 10.05 9.29
N TYR A 40 -10.89 10.24 8.25
CA TYR A 40 -10.54 10.98 7.03
C TYR A 40 -9.20 10.54 6.41
N ALA A 41 -8.92 9.23 6.45
CA ALA A 41 -7.64 8.67 6.08
C ALA A 41 -7.74 7.83 4.80
N THR A 42 -6.74 7.96 3.92
CA THR A 42 -6.53 7.04 2.80
C THR A 42 -5.17 6.37 2.96
N VAL A 43 -5.16 5.05 3.09
CA VAL A 43 -3.95 4.27 3.34
C VAL A 43 -3.73 3.24 2.25
N ILE A 44 -2.51 3.16 1.75
CA ILE A 44 -2.06 2.02 0.95
C ILE A 44 -1.54 0.96 1.90
N ILE A 45 -2.12 -0.24 1.80
CA ILE A 45 -1.64 -1.44 2.49
C ILE A 45 -0.92 -2.29 1.45
N ALA A 46 0.37 -2.50 1.65
CA ALA A 46 1.20 -3.28 0.74
C ALA A 46 1.92 -4.43 1.46
N THR A 47 2.10 -5.54 0.76
CA THR A 47 2.73 -6.74 1.31
C THR A 47 3.79 -7.25 0.35
N MET A 48 4.98 -7.55 0.87
CA MET A 48 6.01 -8.27 0.14
C MET A 48 5.55 -9.73 -0.04
N PRO A 49 5.41 -10.24 -1.28
CA PRO A 49 5.14 -11.66 -1.49
C PRO A 49 6.07 -12.57 -0.68
N ARG A 50 5.51 -13.67 -0.16
CA ARG A 50 6.33 -14.74 0.42
C ARG A 50 7.01 -15.49 -0.73
N THR A 51 8.32 -15.70 -0.63
CA THR A 51 9.02 -16.62 -1.54
C THR A 51 8.45 -18.01 -1.29
N SER A 52 8.00 -18.68 -2.36
CA SER A 52 7.54 -20.07 -2.31
C SER A 52 8.72 -21.02 -2.36
#